data_AF-A0A960MQ91-F1
#
_entry.id   AF-A0A960MQ91-F1
#
_cell.length_a   1.000
_cell.length_b   1.000
_cell.length_c   1.000
_cell.angle_alpha   90.00
_cell.angle_beta   90.00
_cell.angle_gamma   90.00
#
_symmetry.space_group_name_H-M   'P 1'
#
loop_
_entity.id
_entity.type
_entity.pdbx_description
1 polymer ?
#
loop_
_entity_poly.entity_id
_entity_poly.type
_entity_poly.pdbx_seq_one_letter_code
_entity_poly.pdbx_strand_id
1 'polypeptide(L)'
;GAYLADGSEYRGNYGLTSKELAEFHRTRLEVLTDTAVDLLAFETFPSAQEALAIADLLADRFSDHEAWISFSCRDDSTLWDGTPIAEIAGKLRDHPVITAIGVNCVHPDHTSGLVARLREAAPNQAVIVYPNAGRGWDAEAGHWSGADSPAEFADRAQSWIDAGARIVGGCCLASPDHIAALRERFKPA
;
A
#
# COMPACT_ATOMS: atom_id res chain seq x y z
N GLY A 1 -3.50 5.15 11.99
CA GLY A 1 -2.07 5.25 12.36
C GLY A 1 -1.55 6.67 12.31
N ALA A 2 -1.23 7.18 11.10
CA ALA A 2 -0.50 8.43 10.90
C ALA A 2 -1.03 9.67 11.64
N TYR A 3 -2.35 9.80 11.81
CA TYR A 3 -2.96 10.89 12.59
C TYR A 3 -2.45 10.95 14.04
N LEU A 4 -2.10 9.81 14.64
CA LEU A 4 -1.61 9.73 16.02
C LEU A 4 -0.16 10.21 16.17
N ALA A 5 0.58 10.35 15.06
CA ALA A 5 1.96 10.83 15.01
C ALA A 5 2.94 10.08 15.95
N ASP A 6 2.68 8.80 16.20
CA ASP A 6 3.44 7.95 17.11
C ASP A 6 3.98 6.68 16.43
N GLY A 7 3.90 6.60 15.10
CA GLY A 7 4.29 5.41 14.33
C GLY A 7 3.30 4.25 14.46
N SER A 8 2.08 4.47 14.96
CA SER A 8 1.04 3.42 15.00
C SER A 8 0.61 2.93 13.62
N GLU A 9 0.90 3.67 12.56
CA GLU A 9 0.86 3.19 11.16
C GLU A 9 1.81 2.00 10.89
N TYR A 10 2.67 1.63 11.85
CA TYR A 10 3.49 0.40 11.85
C TYR A 10 3.19 -0.49 13.07
N ARG A 11 2.01 -0.37 13.67
CA ARG A 11 1.54 -1.23 14.78
C ARG A 11 0.15 -1.81 14.56
N GLY A 12 -0.76 -1.01 13.99
CA GLY A 12 -2.07 -1.49 13.53
C GLY A 12 -3.10 -1.82 14.61
N ASN A 13 -2.88 -1.41 15.87
CA ASN A 13 -3.90 -1.51 16.91
C ASN A 13 -4.10 -0.14 17.58
N TYR A 14 -5.28 0.45 17.37
CA TYR A 14 -5.64 1.78 17.83
C TYR A 14 -6.71 1.78 18.93
N GLY A 15 -7.23 0.61 19.31
CA GLY A 15 -8.34 0.50 20.27
C GLY A 15 -9.70 1.04 19.77
N LEU A 16 -9.86 1.20 18.46
CA LEU A 16 -11.09 1.71 17.83
C LEU A 16 -11.94 0.59 17.21
N THR A 17 -13.25 0.79 17.20
CA THR A 17 -14.19 -0.08 16.48
C THR A 17 -14.17 0.21 14.97
N SER A 18 -14.64 -0.75 14.16
CA SER A 18 -14.74 -0.54 12.70
C SER A 18 -15.63 0.64 12.32
N LYS A 19 -16.67 0.92 13.12
CA LYS A 19 -17.55 2.08 12.92
C LYS A 19 -16.82 3.40 13.17
N GLU A 20 -16.01 3.47 14.22
CA GLU A 20 -15.22 4.67 14.52
C GLU A 20 -14.13 4.90 13.48
N LEU A 21 -13.50 3.83 12.98
CA LEU A 21 -12.55 3.91 11.87
C LEU A 21 -13.22 4.42 10.59
N ALA A 22 -14.37 3.86 10.22
CA ALA A 22 -15.12 4.33 9.05
C ALA A 22 -15.52 5.81 9.19
N GLU A 23 -16.03 6.22 10.35
CA GLU A 23 -16.42 7.62 10.60
C GLU A 23 -15.23 8.58 10.53
N PHE A 24 -14.07 8.17 11.06
CA PHE A 24 -12.84 8.95 10.97
C PHE A 24 -12.45 9.23 9.51
N HIS A 25 -12.55 8.23 8.63
CA HIS A 25 -12.20 8.40 7.21
C HIS A 25 -13.29 9.09 6.38
N ARG A 26 -14.58 8.93 6.74
CA ARG A 26 -15.73 9.46 5.99
C ARG A 26 -15.58 10.93 5.64
N THR A 27 -15.23 11.77 6.62
CA THR A 27 -15.15 13.23 6.41
C THR A 27 -14.11 13.60 5.34
N ARG A 28 -12.97 12.90 5.31
CA ARG A 28 -11.94 13.12 4.28
C ARG A 28 -12.40 12.63 2.92
N LEU A 29 -13.10 11.49 2.87
CA LEU A 29 -13.63 10.95 1.62
C LEU A 29 -14.65 11.89 1.00
N GLU A 30 -15.59 12.43 1.77
CA GLU A 30 -16.58 13.40 1.27
C GLU A 30 -15.93 14.61 0.59
N VAL A 31 -14.83 15.12 1.15
CA VAL A 31 -14.07 16.23 0.54
C VAL A 31 -13.35 15.79 -0.73
N LEU A 32 -12.69 14.62 -0.72
CA LEU A 32 -11.95 14.15 -1.89
C LEU A 32 -12.88 13.81 -3.06
N THR A 33 -14.02 13.17 -2.79
CA THR A 33 -15.00 12.77 -3.81
C THR A 33 -15.78 13.95 -4.40
N ASP A 34 -15.72 15.13 -3.77
CA ASP A 34 -16.27 16.38 -4.35
C ASP A 34 -15.29 17.06 -5.34
N THR A 35 -14.14 16.42 -5.61
CA THR A 35 -13.15 16.90 -6.58
C THR A 35 -13.11 16.00 -7.81
N ALA A 36 -12.37 16.40 -8.85
CA ALA A 36 -12.18 15.61 -10.07
C ALA A 36 -11.11 14.51 -9.91
N VAL A 37 -11.07 13.82 -8.77
CA VAL A 37 -10.15 12.70 -8.55
C VAL A 37 -10.52 11.52 -9.44
N ASP A 38 -9.52 10.92 -10.08
CA ASP A 38 -9.73 9.73 -10.90
C ASP A 38 -9.94 8.47 -10.03
N LEU A 39 -9.31 8.42 -8.85
CA LEU A 39 -9.38 7.30 -7.90
C LEU A 39 -8.99 7.72 -6.48
N LEU A 40 -9.32 6.87 -5.51
CA LEU A 40 -8.96 7.03 -4.10
C LEU A 40 -7.82 6.08 -3.70
N ALA A 41 -6.71 6.65 -3.25
CA ALA A 41 -5.54 5.92 -2.78
C ALA A 41 -5.57 5.75 -1.26
N PHE A 42 -5.81 4.52 -0.77
CA PHE A 42 -5.62 4.19 0.64
C PHE A 42 -4.27 3.53 0.81
N GLU A 43 -3.37 4.17 1.53
CA GLU A 43 -1.98 3.75 1.63
C GLU A 43 -1.50 3.61 3.07
N THR A 44 -0.48 2.78 3.27
CA THR A 44 0.18 2.55 4.56
C THR A 44 -0.81 2.04 5.62
N PHE A 45 -1.64 1.07 5.25
CA PHE A 45 -2.55 0.43 6.21
C PHE A 45 -1.84 -0.72 6.94
N PRO A 46 -1.62 -0.61 8.26
CA PRO A 46 -1.03 -1.70 9.06
C PRO A 46 -2.05 -2.73 9.56
N SER A 47 -3.35 -2.47 9.37
CA SER A 47 -4.43 -3.21 10.01
C SER A 47 -5.46 -3.70 9.02
N ALA A 48 -5.79 -4.99 9.12
CA ALA A 48 -6.87 -5.60 8.34
C ALA A 48 -8.25 -5.06 8.77
N GLN A 49 -8.45 -4.75 10.05
CA GLN A 49 -9.70 -4.18 10.55
C GLN A 49 -10.00 -2.83 9.89
N GLU A 50 -8.99 -1.95 9.81
CA GLU A 50 -9.11 -0.64 9.17
C GLU A 50 -9.40 -0.78 7.67
N ALA A 51 -8.71 -1.69 6.98
CA ALA A 51 -8.95 -1.95 5.56
C ALA A 51 -10.38 -2.45 5.27
N LEU A 52 -10.91 -3.36 6.09
CA LEU A 52 -12.28 -3.86 5.94
C LEU A 52 -13.33 -2.79 6.25
N ALA A 53 -13.11 -1.98 7.30
CA ALA A 53 -14.00 -0.86 7.62
C ALA A 53 -14.09 0.16 6.46
N ILE A 54 -12.96 0.40 5.78
CA ILE A 54 -12.90 1.26 4.61
C ILE A 54 -13.57 0.63 3.39
N ALA A 55 -13.35 -0.66 3.15
CA ALA A 55 -14.01 -1.39 2.06
C ALA A 55 -15.55 -1.29 2.20
N ASP A 56 -16.07 -1.57 3.40
CA ASP A 56 -17.51 -1.46 3.69
C ASP A 56 -18.04 -0.05 3.46
N LEU A 57 -17.30 0.98 3.90
CA LEU A 57 -17.67 2.38 3.71
C LEU A 57 -17.70 2.78 2.22
N LEU A 58 -16.72 2.33 1.44
CA LEU A 58 -16.65 2.58 0.00
C LEU A 58 -17.83 1.95 -0.71
N ALA A 59 -18.17 0.69 -0.39
CA ALA A 59 -19.32 0.00 -0.98
C ALA A 59 -20.66 0.66 -0.63
N ASP A 60 -20.82 1.16 0.61
CA ASP A 60 -22.07 1.78 1.08
C ASP A 60 -22.28 3.19 0.52
N ARG A 61 -21.23 4.00 0.39
CA ARG A 61 -21.37 5.46 0.19
C ARG A 61 -20.60 6.06 -0.96
N PHE A 62 -19.60 5.37 -1.47
CA PHE A 62 -18.67 5.91 -2.47
C PHE A 62 -18.49 4.92 -3.63
N SER A 63 -19.57 4.21 -3.98
CA SER A 63 -19.55 3.11 -4.97
C SER A 63 -19.29 3.57 -6.41
N ASP A 64 -19.43 4.86 -6.70
CA ASP A 64 -19.15 5.46 -8.01
C ASP A 64 -17.67 5.84 -8.21
N HIS A 65 -16.80 5.58 -7.22
CA HIS A 65 -15.36 5.85 -7.30
C HIS A 65 -14.59 4.55 -7.35
N GLU A 66 -13.43 4.56 -8.00
CA GLU A 66 -12.45 3.47 -7.90
C GLU A 66 -11.47 3.73 -6.77
N ALA A 67 -10.97 2.67 -6.14
CA ALA A 67 -9.98 2.76 -5.08
C ALA A 67 -8.91 1.67 -5.17
N TRP A 68 -7.74 1.95 -4.58
CA TRP A 68 -6.81 0.90 -4.16
C TRP A 68 -6.61 0.89 -2.65
N ILE A 69 -6.25 -0.27 -2.12
CA ILE A 69 -5.76 -0.40 -0.74
C ILE A 69 -4.34 -0.97 -0.77
N SER A 70 -3.41 -0.22 -0.18
CA SER A 70 -2.00 -0.61 -0.05
C SER A 70 -1.62 -0.76 1.43
N PHE A 71 -0.99 -1.89 1.74
CA PHE A 71 -0.64 -2.29 3.09
C PHE A 71 0.81 -1.99 3.43
N SER A 72 1.06 -1.58 4.67
CA SER A 72 2.38 -1.65 5.28
C SER A 72 2.53 -2.99 6.01
N CYS A 73 3.65 -3.68 5.80
CA CYS A 73 3.91 -5.01 6.33
C CYS A 73 5.19 -5.03 7.16
N ARG A 74 5.21 -5.88 8.19
CA ARG A 74 6.38 -6.06 9.06
C ARG A 74 7.44 -7.00 8.46
N ASP A 75 6.99 -7.91 7.61
CA ASP A 75 7.79 -8.94 6.94
C ASP A 75 7.23 -9.23 5.54
N ASP A 76 7.70 -10.28 4.87
CA ASP A 76 7.31 -10.64 3.50
C ASP A 76 5.92 -11.29 3.37
N SER A 77 5.17 -11.42 4.47
CA SER A 77 3.90 -12.15 4.50
C SER A 77 2.82 -11.56 5.41
N THR A 78 3.17 -10.67 6.35
CA THR A 78 2.30 -10.24 7.44
C THR A 78 2.21 -8.72 7.58
N LEU A 79 1.00 -8.22 7.79
CA LEU A 79 0.74 -6.86 8.26
C LEU A 79 1.30 -6.64 9.67
N TRP A 80 1.36 -5.38 10.10
CA TRP A 80 1.82 -5.04 11.46
C TRP A 80 0.88 -5.52 12.57
N ASP A 81 -0.42 -5.60 12.30
CA ASP A 81 -1.39 -6.17 13.25
C ASP A 81 -1.31 -7.71 13.37
N GLY A 82 -0.44 -8.36 12.60
CA GLY A 82 -0.26 -9.82 12.59
C GLY A 82 -1.12 -10.57 11.57
N THR A 83 -1.98 -9.88 10.81
CA THR A 83 -2.81 -10.52 9.79
C THR A 83 -1.96 -10.94 8.57
N PRO A 84 -2.07 -12.19 8.08
CA PRO A 84 -1.45 -12.59 6.82
C PRO A 84 -1.98 -11.77 5.64
N ILE A 85 -1.10 -11.23 4.80
CA ILE A 85 -1.50 -10.35 3.68
C ILE A 85 -2.42 -11.08 2.68
N ALA A 86 -2.20 -12.38 2.46
CA ALA A 86 -3.03 -13.20 1.60
C ALA A 86 -4.47 -13.34 2.13
N GLU A 87 -4.66 -13.32 3.45
CA GLU A 87 -6.00 -13.40 4.06
C GLU A 87 -6.80 -12.14 3.77
N ILE A 88 -6.22 -10.95 4.01
CA ILE A 88 -6.92 -9.69 3.76
C ILE A 88 -7.13 -9.46 2.25
N ALA A 89 -6.15 -9.81 1.41
CA ALA A 89 -6.31 -9.78 -0.04
C ALA A 89 -7.48 -10.66 -0.50
N GLY A 90 -7.59 -11.88 0.03
CA GLY A 90 -8.68 -12.79 -0.28
C GLY A 90 -10.07 -12.24 0.11
N LYS A 91 -10.16 -11.46 1.20
CA LYS A 91 -11.41 -10.79 1.61
C LYS A 91 -11.79 -9.62 0.69
N LEU A 92 -10.80 -8.96 0.08
CA LEU A 92 -11.01 -7.79 -0.79
C LEU A 92 -11.09 -8.11 -2.28
N ARG A 93 -10.78 -9.36 -2.69
CA ARG A 93 -10.54 -9.74 -4.10
C ARG A 93 -11.72 -9.50 -5.06
N ASP A 94 -12.94 -9.56 -4.55
CA ASP A 94 -14.20 -9.45 -5.31
C ASP A 94 -14.94 -8.15 -4.97
N HIS A 95 -14.27 -7.19 -4.32
CA HIS A 95 -14.87 -5.93 -3.91
C HIS A 95 -15.20 -5.06 -5.14
N PRO A 96 -16.41 -4.48 -5.24
CA PRO A 96 -16.86 -3.78 -6.46
C PRO A 96 -16.09 -2.48 -6.75
N VAL A 97 -15.53 -1.85 -5.73
CA VAL A 97 -14.86 -0.54 -5.81
C VAL A 97 -13.33 -0.65 -5.76
N ILE A 98 -12.79 -1.71 -5.16
CA ILE A 98 -11.34 -1.83 -4.96
C ILE A 98 -10.78 -2.55 -6.18
N THR A 99 -10.16 -1.80 -7.09
CA THR A 99 -9.66 -2.32 -8.37
C THR A 99 -8.20 -2.78 -8.30
N ALA A 100 -7.46 -2.31 -7.29
CA ALA A 100 -6.09 -2.70 -7.02
C ALA A 100 -5.82 -2.90 -5.53
N ILE A 101 -4.89 -3.80 -5.22
CA ILE A 101 -4.35 -4.01 -3.87
C ILE A 101 -2.84 -3.99 -3.92
N GLY A 102 -2.18 -3.65 -2.81
CA GLY A 102 -0.76 -3.41 -2.88
C GLY A 102 0.00 -3.39 -1.58
N VAL A 103 1.28 -3.06 -1.69
CA VAL A 103 2.13 -2.75 -0.55
C VAL A 103 2.94 -1.49 -0.78
N ASN A 104 3.10 -0.72 0.28
CA ASN A 104 3.94 0.46 0.29
C ASN A 104 4.55 0.70 1.65
N CYS A 105 5.58 1.55 1.67
CA CYS A 105 6.34 1.83 2.87
C CYS A 105 6.90 0.57 3.56
N VAL A 106 7.18 -0.47 2.76
CA VAL A 106 7.81 -1.72 3.21
C VAL A 106 9.29 -1.73 2.87
N HIS A 107 10.05 -2.57 3.57
CA HIS A 107 11.44 -2.84 3.23
C HIS A 107 11.54 -3.44 1.81
N PRO A 108 12.45 -2.97 0.93
CA PRO A 108 12.60 -3.43 -0.44
C PRO A 108 12.63 -4.96 -0.59
N ASP A 109 13.39 -5.63 0.27
CA ASP A 109 13.59 -7.09 0.23
C ASP A 109 12.32 -7.91 0.54
N HIS A 110 11.29 -7.32 1.14
CA HIS A 110 10.01 -8.01 1.40
C HIS A 110 9.05 -7.93 0.21
N THR A 111 9.27 -6.95 -0.68
CA THR A 111 8.30 -6.54 -1.70
C THR A 111 7.92 -7.67 -2.64
N SER A 112 8.87 -8.41 -3.22
CA SER A 112 8.57 -9.46 -4.19
C SER A 112 7.75 -10.61 -3.58
N GLY A 113 8.04 -10.98 -2.33
CA GLY A 113 7.28 -11.99 -1.58
C GLY A 113 5.86 -11.54 -1.27
N LEU A 114 5.65 -10.27 -0.95
CA LEU A 114 4.34 -9.68 -0.74
C LEU A 114 3.54 -9.62 -2.05
N VAL A 115 4.16 -9.20 -3.15
CA VAL A 115 3.54 -9.16 -4.49
C VAL A 115 3.02 -10.52 -4.91
N ALA A 116 3.86 -11.56 -4.80
CA ALA A 116 3.47 -12.90 -5.21
C ALA A 116 2.22 -13.39 -4.44
N ARG A 117 2.18 -13.14 -3.13
CA ARG A 117 1.05 -13.52 -2.26
C ARG A 117 -0.22 -12.73 -2.59
N LEU A 118 -0.10 -11.42 -2.85
CA LEU A 118 -1.23 -10.59 -3.30
C LEU A 118 -1.78 -11.09 -4.64
N ARG A 119 -0.88 -11.39 -5.59
CA ARG A 119 -1.25 -11.86 -6.93
C ARG A 119 -1.98 -13.20 -6.89
N GLU A 120 -1.55 -14.11 -6.01
CA GLU A 120 -2.18 -15.41 -5.81
C GLU A 120 -3.57 -15.26 -5.15
N ALA A 121 -3.69 -14.43 -4.11
CA ALA A 121 -4.93 -14.29 -3.35
C ALA A 121 -6.04 -13.50 -4.07
N ALA A 122 -5.66 -12.55 -4.93
CA ALA A 122 -6.57 -11.69 -5.68
C ALA A 122 -6.17 -11.56 -7.16
N PRO A 123 -6.30 -12.63 -7.97
CA PRO A 123 -5.75 -12.68 -9.33
C PRO A 123 -6.41 -11.71 -10.32
N ASN A 124 -7.58 -11.18 -10.00
CA ASN A 124 -8.32 -10.25 -10.86
C ASN A 124 -8.02 -8.77 -10.56
N GLN A 125 -7.44 -8.46 -9.40
CA GLN A 125 -7.04 -7.11 -9.04
C GLN A 125 -5.61 -6.83 -9.53
N ALA A 126 -5.35 -5.57 -9.89
CA ALA A 126 -3.98 -5.14 -10.15
C ALA A 126 -3.17 -5.12 -8.84
N VAL A 127 -1.90 -5.51 -8.90
CA VAL A 127 -1.00 -5.38 -7.75
C VAL A 127 -0.17 -4.10 -7.90
N ILE A 128 -0.34 -3.17 -6.95
CA ILE A 128 0.42 -1.92 -6.87
C ILE A 128 1.53 -2.03 -5.83
N VAL A 129 2.74 -1.57 -6.16
CA VAL A 129 3.87 -1.53 -5.23
C VAL A 129 4.64 -0.24 -5.30
N TYR A 130 4.96 0.30 -4.13
CA TYR A 130 5.83 1.45 -4.01
C TYR A 130 6.58 1.34 -2.67
N PRO A 131 7.60 0.48 -2.59
CA PRO A 131 8.35 0.26 -1.35
C PRO A 131 9.24 1.46 -1.03
N ASN A 132 9.88 1.42 0.14
CA ASN A 132 10.91 2.41 0.47
C ASN A 132 12.12 2.23 -0.46
N ALA A 133 12.88 3.30 -0.70
CA ALA A 133 14.21 3.18 -1.30
C ALA A 133 15.27 2.83 -0.25
N GLY A 134 15.01 3.12 1.03
CA GLY A 134 15.89 2.79 2.15
C GLY A 134 15.83 1.34 2.61
N ARG A 135 16.89 0.90 3.29
CA ARG A 135 17.10 -0.47 3.77
C ARG A 135 17.12 -0.63 5.29
N GLY A 136 17.24 0.46 6.05
CA GLY A 136 17.21 0.41 7.51
C GLY A 136 16.20 1.40 8.06
N TRP A 137 15.35 0.99 9.00
CA TRP A 137 14.51 1.91 9.76
C TRP A 137 15.27 2.40 10.99
N ASP A 138 15.48 3.70 11.10
CA ASP A 138 15.97 4.34 12.32
C ASP A 138 14.76 4.74 13.18
N ALA A 139 14.54 4.00 14.27
CA ALA A 139 13.42 4.23 15.17
C ALA A 139 13.59 5.47 16.07
N GLU A 140 14.83 5.91 16.33
CA GLU A 140 15.10 7.12 17.11
C GLU A 140 14.88 8.37 16.26
N ALA A 141 15.33 8.33 15.01
CA ALA A 141 15.19 9.43 14.08
C ALA A 141 13.86 9.39 13.28
N GLY A 142 13.12 8.29 13.34
CA GLY A 142 11.82 8.12 12.69
C GLY A 142 11.89 8.12 11.17
N HIS A 143 13.00 7.66 10.57
CA HIS A 143 13.16 7.65 9.12
C HIS A 143 13.94 6.43 8.61
N TRP A 144 13.83 6.17 7.31
CA TRP A 144 14.63 5.16 6.63
C TRP A 144 16.04 5.67 6.33
N SER A 145 17.02 4.76 6.25
CA SER A 145 18.42 5.01 5.92
C SER A 145 18.94 4.00 4.89
N GLY A 146 20.09 4.29 4.26
CA GLY A 146 20.70 3.42 3.24
C GLY A 146 19.87 3.31 1.97
N ALA A 147 19.54 4.45 1.36
CA ALA A 147 18.79 4.49 0.10
C ALA A 147 19.56 3.79 -1.03
N ASP A 148 18.86 2.96 -1.80
CA ASP A 148 19.34 2.51 -3.10
C ASP A 148 19.61 3.71 -4.00
N SER A 149 20.57 3.59 -4.91
CA SER A 149 20.66 4.51 -6.05
C SER A 149 19.47 4.31 -7.00
N PRO A 150 19.13 5.32 -7.83
CA PRO A 150 18.08 5.18 -8.84
C PRO A 150 18.20 3.94 -9.74
N ALA A 151 19.43 3.58 -10.13
CA ALA A 151 19.69 2.40 -10.95
C ALA A 151 19.42 1.10 -10.19
N GLU A 152 19.89 0.98 -8.95
CA GLU A 152 19.67 -0.21 -8.11
C GLU A 152 18.17 -0.40 -7.80
N PHE A 153 17.45 0.70 -7.57
CA PHE A 153 16.00 0.67 -7.36
C PHE A 153 15.26 0.17 -8.61
N ALA A 154 15.65 0.64 -9.80
CA ALA A 154 15.08 0.18 -11.06
C ALA A 154 15.40 -1.30 -11.35
N ASP A 155 16.60 -1.76 -11.00
CA ASP A 155 16.97 -3.18 -11.10
C ASP A 155 16.12 -4.06 -10.16
N ARG A 156 15.86 -3.63 -8.92
CA ARG A 156 14.94 -4.37 -8.02
C ARG A 156 13.52 -4.40 -8.55
N ALA A 157 13.05 -3.32 -9.14
CA ALA A 157 11.69 -3.24 -9.67
C ALA A 157 11.39 -4.31 -10.73
N GLN A 158 12.42 -4.81 -11.44
CA GLN A 158 12.26 -5.96 -12.31
C GLN A 158 11.71 -7.17 -11.55
N SER A 159 12.23 -7.47 -10.36
CA SER A 159 11.76 -8.59 -9.54
C SER A 159 10.33 -8.42 -9.04
N TRP A 160 9.87 -7.18 -8.82
CA TRP A 160 8.49 -6.90 -8.41
C TRP A 160 7.53 -7.12 -9.58
N ILE A 161 7.93 -6.67 -10.78
CA ILE A 161 7.16 -6.88 -12.01
C ILE A 161 7.09 -8.37 -12.35
N ASP A 162 8.21 -9.09 -12.25
CA ASP A 162 8.28 -10.54 -12.49
C ASP A 162 7.39 -11.32 -11.49
N ALA A 163 7.27 -10.82 -10.25
CA ALA A 163 6.36 -11.38 -9.25
C ALA A 163 4.87 -11.07 -9.51
N GLY A 164 4.56 -10.12 -10.41
CA GLY A 164 3.20 -9.81 -10.85
C GLY A 164 2.73 -8.38 -10.60
N ALA A 165 3.61 -7.47 -10.14
CA ALA A 165 3.26 -6.06 -9.99
C ALA A 165 2.89 -5.42 -11.34
N ARG A 166 1.88 -4.55 -11.32
CA ARG A 166 1.36 -3.83 -12.49
C ARG A 166 1.56 -2.33 -12.40
N ILE A 167 1.61 -1.80 -11.19
CA ILE A 167 1.85 -0.38 -10.91
C ILE A 167 3.04 -0.32 -9.95
N VAL A 168 4.09 0.41 -10.34
CA VAL A 168 5.35 0.49 -9.59
C VAL A 168 5.70 1.95 -9.33
N GLY A 169 6.03 2.27 -8.08
CA GLY A 169 6.52 3.58 -7.65
C GLY A 169 7.54 3.46 -6.52
N GLY A 170 7.68 4.52 -5.71
CA GLY A 170 8.50 4.51 -4.51
C GLY A 170 7.88 5.35 -3.39
N CYS A 171 8.19 4.99 -2.14
CA CYS A 171 7.69 5.64 -0.92
C CYS A 171 8.83 6.39 -0.21
N CYS A 172 9.15 6.08 1.05
CA CYS A 172 10.18 6.81 1.78
C CYS A 172 11.55 6.68 1.11
N LEU A 173 12.28 7.80 1.06
CA LEU A 173 13.58 7.96 0.40
C LEU A 173 13.60 7.78 -1.12
N ALA A 174 12.48 7.44 -1.76
CA ALA A 174 12.40 7.53 -3.21
C ALA A 174 12.38 9.01 -3.64
N SER A 175 12.93 9.28 -4.82
CA SER A 175 13.03 10.63 -5.39
C SER A 175 12.59 10.62 -6.86
N PRO A 176 12.40 11.80 -7.50
CA PRO A 176 12.12 11.88 -8.92
C PRO A 176 13.14 11.13 -9.80
N ASP A 177 14.41 11.07 -9.41
CA ASP A 177 15.44 10.33 -10.15
C ASP A 177 15.18 8.83 -10.14
N HIS A 178 14.66 8.27 -9.04
CA HIS A 178 14.25 6.88 -8.97
C HIS A 178 13.10 6.60 -9.93
N ILE A 179 12.11 7.50 -9.99
CA ILE A 179 10.98 7.38 -10.92
C ILE A 179 11.44 7.50 -12.37
N ALA A 180 12.40 8.40 -12.66
CA ALA A 180 12.99 8.52 -13.99
C ALA A 180 13.74 7.24 -14.40
N ALA A 181 14.48 6.62 -13.48
CA ALA A 181 15.16 5.35 -13.72
C ALA A 181 14.16 4.20 -13.98
N LEU A 182 13.07 4.11 -13.21
CA LEU A 182 11.98 3.17 -13.48
C LEU A 182 11.39 3.38 -14.89
N ARG A 183 11.12 4.64 -15.23
CA ARG A 183 10.55 4.99 -16.54
C ARG A 183 11.48 4.62 -17.68
N GLU A 184 12.78 4.85 -17.54
CA GLU A 184 13.76 4.48 -18.57
C GLU A 184 13.87 2.95 -18.70
N ARG A 185 13.89 2.23 -17.58
CA ARG A 185 14.04 0.77 -17.55
C ARG A 185 12.84 0.02 -18.14
N PHE A 186 11.62 0.52 -17.92
CA PHE A 186 10.35 -0.12 -18.30
C PHE A 186 9.55 0.68 -19.33
N LYS A 187 10.22 1.53 -20.11
CA LYS A 187 9.58 2.29 -21.17
C LYS A 187 8.93 1.31 -22.16
N PRO A 188 7.63 1.45 -22.48
CA PRO A 188 7.01 0.68 -23.54
C PRO A 188 7.78 0.91 -24.85
N ALA A 189 8.00 -0.16 -25.61
CA ALA A 189 8.60 -0.11 -26.94
C ALA A 189 7.74 0.70 -27.91
#